data_AF-A0A5H2YG17-F1
#
_entry.id   AF-A0A5H2YG17-F1
#
_cell.length_a   1.000
_cell.length_b   1.000
_cell.length_c   1.000
_cell.angle_alpha   90.00
_cell.angle_beta   90.00
_cell.angle_gamma   90.00
#
_symmetry.space_group_name_H-M   'P 1'
#
loop_
_entity.id
_entity.type
_entity.pdbx_description
1 polymer ?
#
loop_
_entity_poly.entity_id
_entity_poly.type
_entity_poly.pdbx_seq_one_letter_code
_entity_poly.pdbx_strand_id
1 'polypeptide(L)' 'MTPPTPEQILADPAASFWLKEALHKALTRDPVDALNDAETLTAVLQGRLNNLMPKG' A
#
# COMPACT_ATOMS: atom_id res chain seq x y z
N MET A 1 7.98 8.72 13.23
CA MET A 1 8.34 7.29 13.08
C MET A 1 8.88 7.11 11.68
N THR A 2 9.97 6.39 11.50
CA THR A 2 10.49 6.07 10.16
C THR A 2 9.64 4.94 9.58
N PRO A 3 9.15 5.04 8.33
CA PRO A 3 8.43 3.93 7.71
C PRO A 3 9.33 2.70 7.56
N PRO A 4 8.78 1.47 7.59
CA PRO A 4 9.57 0.28 7.32
C PRO A 4 10.16 0.32 5.92
N THR A 5 11.37 -0.20 5.79
CA THR A 5 12.01 -0.46 4.50
C THR A 5 11.25 -1.52 3.70
N PRO A 6 11.40 -1.57 2.37
CA PRO A 6 10.80 -2.63 1.58
C PRO A 6 11.17 -4.03 2.08
N GLU A 7 12.44 -4.25 2.42
CA GLU A 7 12.96 -5.54 2.90
C GLU A 7 12.28 -5.96 4.21
N GLN A 8 12.02 -5.00 5.11
CA GLN A 8 11.28 -5.26 6.34
C GLN A 8 9.85 -5.71 6.08
N ILE A 9 9.14 -5.07 5.14
CA ILE A 9 7.77 -5.47 4.76
C ILE A 9 7.76 -6.86 4.12
N LEU A 10 8.73 -7.17 3.25
CA LEU A 10 8.79 -8.45 2.56
C LEU A 10 9.13 -9.62 3.51
N ALA A 11 10.03 -9.38 4.47
CA ALA A 11 10.44 -10.36 5.47
C ALA A 11 9.40 -10.58 6.58
N ASP A 12 8.52 -9.61 6.85
CA ASP A 12 7.54 -9.71 7.94
C ASP A 12 6.48 -10.80 7.64
N PRO A 13 6.43 -11.93 8.39
CA PRO A 13 5.43 -12.98 8.16
C PRO A 13 3.99 -12.53 8.48
N ALA A 14 3.80 -11.44 9.25
CA ALA A 14 2.50 -10.88 9.55
C ALA A 14 2.00 -9.89 8.49
N ALA A 15 2.87 -9.39 7.62
CA ALA A 15 2.46 -8.53 6.52
C ALA A 15 1.58 -9.30 5.52
N SER A 16 0.46 -8.70 5.11
CA SER A 16 -0.48 -9.36 4.21
C SER A 16 0.17 -9.73 2.86
N PHE A 17 -0.20 -10.88 2.31
CA PHE A 17 0.28 -11.31 0.99
C PHE A 17 0.03 -10.26 -0.10
N TRP A 18 -1.12 -9.60 -0.07
CA TRP A 18 -1.46 -8.55 -1.03
C TRP A 18 -0.47 -7.38 -0.96
N LEU A 19 -0.11 -6.92 0.24
CA LEU A 19 0.87 -5.84 0.41
C LEU A 19 2.25 -6.24 -0.12
N LYS A 20 2.69 -7.47 0.17
CA LYS A 20 3.99 -7.97 -0.33
C LYS A 20 4.04 -8.05 -1.85
N GLU A 21 2.97 -8.54 -2.48
CA GLU A 21 2.85 -8.61 -3.94
C GLU A 21 2.80 -7.22 -4.59
N ALA A 22 2.03 -6.29 -4.00
CA ALA A 22 1.97 -4.92 -4.47
C ALA A 22 3.35 -4.24 -4.38
N LEU A 23 4.08 -4.46 -3.27
CA LEU A 23 5.43 -3.95 -3.09
C LEU A 23 6.43 -4.56 -4.09
N HIS A 24 6.38 -5.88 -4.33
CA HIS A 24 7.22 -6.52 -5.36
C HIS A 24 7.03 -5.88 -6.74
N LYS A 25 5.78 -5.60 -7.13
CA LYS A 25 5.47 -4.95 -8.41
C LYS A 25 5.85 -3.48 -8.44
N ALA A 26 5.78 -2.78 -7.32
CA ALA A 26 6.18 -1.38 -7.22
C ALA A 26 7.69 -1.21 -7.38
N LEU A 27 8.49 -2.12 -6.79
CA LEU A 27 9.96 -2.06 -6.83
C LEU A 27 10.58 -2.29 -8.22
N THR A 28 9.82 -2.78 -9.20
CA THR A 28 10.28 -2.99 -10.58
C THR A 28 9.90 -1.85 -11.53
N ARG A 29 9.25 -0.80 -11.01
CA ARG A 29 8.77 0.35 -11.79
C ARG A 29 9.62 1.59 -11.53
N ASP A 30 9.39 2.64 -12.33
CA ASP A 30 9.85 3.98 -11.98
C ASP A 30 9.29 4.37 -10.59
N PRO A 31 10.15 4.84 -9.66
CA PRO A 31 9.74 5.09 -8.29
C PRO A 31 8.74 6.24 -8.13
N VAL A 32 8.75 7.23 -9.04
CA VAL A 32 7.80 8.35 -9.00
C VAL A 32 6.42 7.85 -9.42
N ASP A 33 6.33 7.07 -10.50
CA ASP A 33 5.06 6.48 -10.95
C ASP A 33 4.50 5.49 -9.93
N ALA A 34 5.35 4.64 -9.34
CA ALA A 34 4.93 3.66 -8.35
C ALA A 34 4.33 4.34 -7.10
N LEU A 35 4.91 5.45 -6.65
CA LEU A 35 4.39 6.21 -5.52
C LEU A 35 3.05 6.88 -5.86
N ASN A 36 2.95 7.56 -7.01
CA ASN A 36 1.72 8.21 -7.45
C ASN A 36 0.54 7.22 -7.58
N ASP A 37 0.80 6.02 -8.12
CA ASP A 37 -0.21 4.95 -8.23
C ASP A 37 -0.64 4.45 -6.84
N ALA A 38 0.30 4.29 -5.90
CA ALA A 38 0.01 3.85 -4.54
C ALA A 38 -0.82 4.88 -3.76
N GLU A 39 -0.52 6.18 -3.92
CA GLU A 39 -1.31 7.27 -3.33
C GLU A 39 -2.72 7.31 -3.91
N THR A 40 -2.86 7.17 -5.22
CA THR A 40 -4.16 7.09 -5.91
C THR A 40 -4.99 5.92 -5.40
N LEU A 41 -4.37 4.73 -5.30
CA LEU A 41 -5.03 3.55 -4.77
C LEU A 41 -5.48 3.75 -3.31
N THR A 42 -4.63 4.35 -2.48
CA THR A 42 -4.95 4.68 -1.09
C THR A 42 -6.18 5.59 -0.99
N ALA A 43 -6.24 6.64 -1.81
CA ALA A 43 -7.39 7.55 -1.85
C ALA A 43 -8.69 6.83 -2.23
N VAL A 44 -8.64 5.95 -3.23
CA VAL A 44 -9.81 5.14 -3.66
C VAL A 44 -10.28 4.21 -2.55
N LEU A 45 -9.35 3.50 -1.90
CA LEU A 45 -9.69 2.57 -0.81
C LEU A 45 -10.27 3.31 0.40
N GLN A 46 -9.72 4.48 0.73
CA GLN A 46 -10.25 5.31 1.81
C GLN A 46 -11.67 5.81 1.50
N GLY A 47 -11.91 6.30 0.27
CA GLY A 47 -13.25 6.71 -0.17
C GLY A 47 -14.26 5.55 -0.09
N ARG A 48 -13.85 4.36 -0.52
CA ARG A 48 -14.68 3.16 -0.41
C ARG A 48 -14.97 2.80 1.05
N LEU A 49 -13.97 2.82 1.93
CA LEU A 49 -14.15 2.53 3.35
C LEU A 49 -15.13 3.52 3.99
N ASN A 50 -14.95 4.82 3.74
CA ASN A 50 -15.83 5.87 4.26
C ASN A 50 -17.29 5.70 3.81
N ASN A 51 -17.52 5.19 2.60
CA ASN A 51 -18.86 4.91 2.09
C ASN A 51 -19.50 3.67 2.72
N LEU A 52 -18.69 2.71 3.19
CA LEU A 52 -19.16 1.48 3.82
C LEU A 52 -19.33 1.61 5.34
N MET A 53 -18.60 2.53 5.97
CA MET A 53 -18.73 2.81 7.40
C MET A 53 -19.96 3.67 7.65
N PRO A 54 -20.90 3.24 8.52
CA PRO A 54 -22.02 4.07 8.93
C PRO A 54 -21.50 5.39 9.52
N LYS A 55 -22.10 6.51 9.13
CA LYS A 55 -21.92 7.75 9.89
C LYS A 55 -22.58 7.52 11.25
N GLY A 56 -21.77 7.56 12.31
CA GLY A 56 -22.26 7.53 13.68
C GLY A 56 -23.23 8.67 13.96
#